data_AF-A0A1E5L0R4-F1
#
_entry.id   AF-A0A1E5L0R4-F1
#
_cell.length_a   1.000
_cell.length_b   1.000
_cell.length_c   1.000
_cell.angle_alpha   90.00
_cell.angle_beta   90.00
_cell.angle_gamma   90.00
#
_symmetry.space_group_name_H-M   'P 1'
#
loop_
_entity.id
_entity.type
_entity.pdbx_description
1 polymer ?
#
loop_
_entity_poly.entity_id
_entity_poly.type
_entity_poly.pdbx_seq_one_letter_code
_entity_poly.pdbx_strand_id
1 'polypeptide(L)' 'MLSEINSTLNKVNDSLNVHVNLPNPNSERLAKASAINLLLGTTAICYGLMMKKKSYCLMGGISVLSAWFLNEEIDSTN' A
#
# COMPACT_ATOMS: atom_id res chain seq x y z
N MET A 1 10.02 3.85 0.68
CA MET A 1 10.13 2.53 1.34
C MET A 1 10.44 1.40 0.35
N LEU A 2 9.83 1.37 -0.84
CA LEU A 2 10.06 0.33 -1.86
C LEU A 2 11.51 0.25 -2.33
N SER A 3 12.22 1.38 -2.43
CA SER A 3 13.65 1.40 -2.82
C SER A 3 14.52 0.57 -1.86
N GLU A 4 14.26 0.67 -0.55
CA GLU A 4 15.02 -0.03 0.49
C GLU A 4 14.70 -1.53 0.52
N ILE A 5 13.42 -1.88 0.32
CA ILE A 5 12.98 -3.26 0.13
C ILE A 5 13.63 -3.86 -1.12
N ASN A 6 13.62 -3.12 -2.24
CA ASN A 6 14.22 -3.56 -3.49
C ASN A 6 15.74 -3.74 -3.36
N SER A 7 16.43 -2.84 -2.65
CA SER A 7 17.86 -2.99 -2.36
C SER A 7 18.14 -4.27 -1.56
N THR A 8 17.32 -4.57 -0.56
CA THR A 8 17.46 -5.79 0.26
C THR A 8 17.19 -7.05 -0.55
N LEU A 9 16.15 -7.05 -1.37
CA LEU A 9 15.81 -8.18 -2.23
C LEU A 9 16.87 -8.40 -3.32
N ASN A 10 17.47 -7.35 -3.86
CA ASN A 10 18.60 -7.47 -4.78
C ASN A 10 19.81 -8.14 -4.12
N LYS A 11 20.16 -7.77 -2.88
CA LYS A 11 21.24 -8.45 -2.13
C LYS A 11 20.95 -9.94 -1.93
N VAL A 12 19.69 -10.31 -1.70
CA VAL A 12 19.27 -11.71 -1.57
C VAL A 12 19.34 -12.44 -2.92
N ASN A 13 18.89 -11.80 -4.00
CA ASN A 13 19.01 -12.32 -5.36
C ASN A 13 20.47 -12.61 -5.73
N ASP A 14 21.37 -11.66 -5.45
CA ASP A 14 22.80 -11.81 -5.68
C ASP A 14 23.39 -12.94 -4.83
N SER A 15 22.97 -13.04 -3.56
CA SER A 15 23.42 -14.11 -2.66
C SER A 15 22.95 -15.50 -3.08
N LEU A 16 21.79 -15.60 -3.71
CA LEU A 16 21.20 -16.87 -4.17
C LEU A 16 21.49 -17.14 -5.65
N ASN A 17 22.21 -16.24 -6.33
CA ASN A 17 22.50 -16.27 -7.76
C ASN A 17 21.23 -16.46 -8.63
N VAL A 18 20.13 -15.82 -8.23
CA VAL A 18 18.85 -15.84 -8.95
C VAL A 18 18.52 -14.45 -9.48
N HIS A 19 18.06 -14.39 -10.73
CA HIS A 19 17.63 -13.13 -11.35
C HIS A 19 16.11 -12.99 -11.27
N VAL A 20 15.62 -12.47 -10.15
CA VAL A 20 14.20 -12.12 -10.00
C VAL A 20 14.03 -10.64 -10.30
N ASN A 21 13.27 -10.31 -11.34
CA ASN A 21 12.97 -8.92 -11.66
C ASN A 21 11.99 -8.35 -10.63
N LEU A 22 12.39 -7.30 -9.92
CA LEU A 22 11.58 -6.70 -8.86
C LEU A 22 10.55 -5.73 -9.45
N PRO A 23 9.32 -5.69 -8.90
CA PRO A 23 8.31 -4.77 -9.37
C PRO A 23 8.72 -3.32 -9.07
N ASN A 24 8.71 -2.48 -10.11
CA ASN A 24 8.88 -1.03 -9.97
C ASN A 24 7.56 -0.32 -10.33
N PRO A 25 6.66 -0.10 -9.36
CA PRO A 25 5.38 0.53 -9.61
C PRO A 25 5.53 1.99 -10.02
N ASN A 26 4.84 2.40 -11.08
CA ASN A 26 4.77 3.80 -11.50
C ASN A 26 3.98 4.65 -10.49
N SER A 27 4.40 5.91 -10.28
CA SER A 27 3.79 6.86 -9.34
C SER A 27 2.28 7.06 -9.59
N GLU A 28 1.87 7.09 -10.86
CA GLU A 28 0.45 7.19 -11.24
C GLU A 28 -0.38 5.97 -10.79
N ARG A 29 0.22 4.76 -10.84
CA ARG A 29 -0.44 3.53 -10.38
C ARG A 29 -0.56 3.50 -8.86
N LEU A 30 0.47 3.98 -8.15
CA LEU A 30 0.44 4.16 -6.70
C LEU A 30 -0.64 5.17 -6.29
N ALA A 31 -0.73 6.32 -6.98
CA ALA A 31 -1.72 7.36 -6.70
C ALA A 31 -3.16 6.83 -6.87
N LYS A 32 -3.41 6.09 -7.96
CA LYS A 32 -4.72 5.48 -8.21
C LYS A 32 -5.07 4.44 -7.15
N ALA A 33 -4.13 3.59 -6.75
CA ALA A 33 -4.34 2.60 -5.70
C ALA A 33 -4.60 3.25 -4.34
N SER A 34 -3.88 4.31 -4.00
CA SER A 34 -4.11 5.13 -2.80
C SER A 34 -5.53 5.69 -2.76
N ALA A 35 -5.97 6.34 -3.85
CA ALA A 35 -7.31 6.91 -3.94
C ALA A 35 -8.42 5.85 -3.78
N ILE A 36 -8.25 4.68 -4.41
CA ILE A 36 -9.21 3.57 -4.29
C ILE A 36 -9.25 3.02 -2.86
N ASN A 37 -8.09 2.79 -2.23
CA ASN A 37 -8.01 2.30 -0.87
C ASN A 37 -8.61 3.27 0.15
N LEU A 38 -8.45 4.59 -0.08
CA LEU A 38 -9.05 5.62 0.75
C LEU A 38 -10.58 5.64 0.59
N LEU A 39 -11.07 5.57 -0.65
CA LEU A 39 -12.50 5.53 -0.95
C LEU A 39 -13.17 4.29 -0.35
N LEU A 40 -12.61 3.10 -0.59
CA LEU A 40 -13.15 1.85 -0.05
C LEU A 40 -13.04 1.81 1.48
N GLY A 41 -11.93 2.28 2.03
CA GLY A 41 -11.69 2.32 3.47
C GLY A 41 -12.69 3.21 4.21
N THR A 42 -12.86 4.44 3.74
CA THR A 42 -13.85 5.39 4.29
C THR A 42 -15.28 4.86 4.17
N THR A 43 -15.63 4.25 3.04
CA THR A 43 -16.96 3.64 2.84
C THR A 43 -17.18 2.48 3.81
N ALA A 44 -16.18 1.62 4.01
CA ALA A 44 -16.24 0.51 4.95
C ALA A 44 -16.36 0.99 6.40
N ILE A 45 -15.68 2.08 6.78
CA ILE A 45 -15.82 2.71 8.10
C ILE A 45 -17.25 3.24 8.28
N CYS A 46 -17.78 4.02 7.33
CA CYS A 46 -19.14 4.55 7.40
C CYS A 46 -20.18 3.43 7.52
N TYR A 47 -20.05 2.36 6.72
CA TYR A 47 -20.91 1.19 6.80
C TYR A 47 -20.78 0.45 8.14
N GLY A 48 -19.55 0.28 8.64
CA GLY A 48 -19.27 -0.35 9.93
C GLY A 48 -19.88 0.41 11.10
N LEU A 49 -19.86 1.75 11.05
CA LEU A 49 -20.51 2.62 12.03
C LEU A 49 -22.04 2.49 11.97
N MET A 50 -22.63 2.53 10.77
CA MET A 50 -24.08 2.35 10.58
C MET A 50 -24.57 0.99 11.07
N MET A 51 -23.84 -0.09 10.76
CA MET A 51 -24.20 -1.45 11.15
C MET A 51 -23.73 -1.84 12.57
N LYS A 52 -23.10 -0.92 13.31
CA LYS A 52 -22.47 -1.16 14.63
C LYS A 52 -21.51 -2.37 14.64
N LYS A 53 -20.85 -2.65 13.51
CA LYS A 53 -19.93 -3.78 13.33
C LYS A 53 -18.48 -3.28 13.38
N LYS A 54 -17.83 -3.45 14.54
CA LYS A 54 -16.43 -3.04 14.77
C LYS A 54 -15.43 -3.62 13.75
N SER A 55 -15.69 -4.82 13.22
CA SER A 55 -14.81 -5.47 12.22
C SER A 55 -14.68 -4.66 10.93
N TYR A 56 -15.76 -4.02 10.45
CA TYR A 56 -15.72 -3.22 9.23
C TYR A 56 -14.98 -1.90 9.44
N CYS A 57 -15.07 -1.31 10.64
CA CYS A 57 -14.22 -0.15 10.99
C CYS A 57 -12.74 -0.52 11.04
N LEU A 58 -12.38 -1.70 11.56
CA LEU A 58 -10.99 -2.17 11.55
C LEU A 58 -10.47 -2.37 10.13
N MET A 59 -11.21 -3.10 9.27
CA MET A 59 -10.82 -3.31 7.88
C MET A 59 -10.74 -1.99 7.10
N GLY A 60 -11.70 -1.09 7.30
CA GLY A 60 -11.67 0.22 6.66
C GLY A 60 -10.53 1.10 7.17
N GLY A 61 -10.19 1.04 8.46
CA GLY A 61 -9.02 1.71 9.03
C GLY A 61 -7.71 1.21 8.43
N ILE A 62 -7.55 -0.11 8.27
CA ILE A 62 -6.38 -0.70 7.60
C ILE A 62 -6.30 -0.19 6.14
N SER A 63 -7.41 -0.14 5.43
CA SER A 63 -7.45 0.35 4.05
C SER A 63 -7.05 1.84 3.93
N VAL A 64 -7.47 2.68 4.88
CA VAL A 64 -7.04 4.10 4.93
C VAL A 64 -5.56 4.22 5.27
N LEU A 65 -5.05 3.43 6.21
CA LEU A 65 -3.62 3.38 6.52
C LEU A 65 -2.80 2.94 5.30
N SER A 66 -3.28 1.94 4.54
CA SER A 66 -2.65 1.55 3.29
C SER A 66 -2.61 2.70 2.30
N ALA A 67 -3.69 3.48 2.12
CA ALA A 67 -3.66 4.66 1.26
C ALA A 67 -2.63 5.70 1.71
N TRP A 68 -2.49 5.91 3.02
CA TRP A 68 -1.51 6.83 3.57
C TRP A 68 -0.08 6.41 3.27
N PHE A 69 0.28 5.14 3.52
CA PHE A 69 1.60 4.61 3.16
C PHE A 69 1.88 4.70 1.65
N LEU A 70 0.88 4.47 0.80
CA LEU A 70 1.06 4.63 -0.65
C LEU A 70 1.32 6.09 -1.05
N ASN A 71 0.66 7.06 -0.42
CA ASN A 71 0.95 8.48 -0.67
C ASN A 71 2.36 8.88 -0.23
N GLU A 72 2.80 8.39 0.93
CA GLU A 72 4.15 8.68 1.43
C GLU A 72 5.23 8.08 0.52
N GLU A 73 4.97 6.92 -0.10
CA GLU A 73 5.85 6.36 -1.11
C GLU A 73 5.94 7.24 -2.37
N ILE A 74 4.83 7.84 -2.80
CA ILE A 74 4.80 8.75 -3.96
C ILE A 74 5.60 10.02 -3.68
N ASP A 75 5.41 10.61 -2.50
CA ASP A 75 6.13 11.82 -2.08
C ASP A 75 7.63 11.54 -1.91
N SER A 76 8.01 10.36 -1.43
CA SER A 76 9.42 9.94 -1.32
C SER A 76 10.10 9.67 -2.68
N THR A 77 9.33 9.57 -3.77
CA THR A 77 9.84 9.24 -5.12
C THR A 77 9.90 10.46 -6.05
N ASN A 78 9.29 11.59 -5.67
CA ASN A 78 9.37 12.88 -6.38
C ASN A 78 10.49 13.77 -5.81
#